data_AF-A0A3C0QJQ7-F1
#
_entry.id   AF-A0A3C0QJQ7-F1
#
_cell.length_a   1.000
_cell.length_b   1.000
_cell.length_c   1.000
_cell.angle_alpha   90.00
_cell.angle_beta   90.00
_cell.angle_gamma   90.00
#
_symmetry.space_group_name_H-M   'P 1'
#
loop_
_entity.id
_entity.type
_entity.pdbx_description
1 polymer ?
#
loop_
_entity_poly.entity_id
_entity_poly.type
_entity_poly.pdbx_seq_one_letter_code
_entity_poly.pdbx_strand_id
1 'polypeptide(L)'
;VTEDRIKAGERMPVPDGGTAVSALPVILSLGIIVFFNFIEIGYFVYCVYLFNDYFVIAGSAVLVGYSIYSLLIFMPKVKKLIKNPLFFLTDRTEGYENILNIIMVSAEILFCIYILFKIFLI
;
A
#
# COMPACT_ATOMS: atom_id res chain seq x y z
N VAL A 1 -39.91 -11.16 -29.09
CA VAL A 1 -38.60 -11.69 -28.60
C VAL A 1 -37.56 -10.57 -28.39
N THR A 2 -37.74 -9.37 -28.93
CA THR A 2 -36.79 -8.25 -28.78
C THR A 2 -37.21 -7.16 -27.78
N GLU A 3 -38.50 -6.92 -27.55
CA GLU A 3 -38.97 -5.88 -26.61
C GLU A 3 -38.98 -6.31 -25.13
N ASP A 4 -39.23 -7.59 -24.83
CA ASP A 4 -39.29 -8.07 -23.44
C ASP A 4 -37.93 -8.07 -22.73
N ARG A 5 -36.82 -8.07 -23.48
CA ARG A 5 -35.47 -8.02 -22.91
C ARG A 5 -35.05 -6.63 -22.46
N ILE A 6 -35.63 -5.57 -23.03
CA ILE A 6 -35.29 -4.18 -22.67
C ILE A 6 -35.94 -3.83 -21.32
N LYS A 7 -37.17 -4.26 -21.08
CA LYS A 7 -37.89 -4.04 -19.81
C LYS A 7 -37.34 -4.84 -18.62
N ALA A 8 -36.59 -5.91 -18.88
CA ALA A 8 -35.98 -6.73 -17.83
C ALA A 8 -34.66 -6.14 -17.28
N GLY A 9 -33.98 -5.27 -18.04
CA GLY A 9 -32.74 -4.62 -17.61
C GLY A 9 -32.93 -3.41 -16.68
N GLU A 10 -34.12 -2.81 -16.68
CA GLU A 10 -34.45 -1.59 -15.94
C GLU A 10 -34.92 -1.82 -14.49
N ARG A 11 -35.01 -3.09 -14.06
CA ARG A 11 -35.47 -3.48 -12.71
C ARG A 11 -34.36 -4.03 -11.82
N MET A 12 -33.11 -3.69 -12.06
CA MET A 12 -32.10 -3.92 -11.03
C MET A 12 -32.32 -2.89 -9.93
N PRO A 13 -32.67 -3.31 -8.69
CA PRO A 13 -32.82 -2.39 -7.59
C PRO A 13 -31.48 -1.70 -7.38
N VAL A 14 -31.48 -0.36 -7.42
CA VAL A 14 -30.40 0.45 -6.86
C VAL A 14 -30.31 0.04 -5.39
N PRO A 15 -29.19 -0.53 -4.92
CA PRO A 15 -29.11 -0.93 -3.53
C PRO A 15 -29.06 0.32 -2.66
N ASP A 16 -30.23 0.68 -2.15
CA ASP A 16 -30.42 1.70 -1.12
C ASP A 16 -29.76 1.24 0.20
N GLY A 17 -29.04 2.17 0.82
CA GLY A 17 -28.90 2.21 2.28
C GLY A 17 -28.02 1.15 2.94
N GLY A 18 -26.70 1.19 2.73
CA GLY A 18 -25.74 0.36 3.46
C GLY A 18 -24.36 0.99 3.65
N THR A 19 -24.24 2.31 3.73
CA THR A 19 -22.97 3.05 3.62
C THR A 19 -22.10 3.08 4.88
N ALA A 20 -22.52 2.50 6.01
CA ALA A 20 -21.74 2.55 7.26
C ALA A 20 -20.92 1.29 7.56
N VAL A 21 -21.39 0.09 7.15
CA VAL A 21 -20.75 -1.18 7.54
C VAL A 21 -19.65 -1.61 6.56
N SER A 22 -19.72 -1.21 5.28
CA SER A 22 -18.74 -1.58 4.26
C SER A 22 -17.47 -0.70 4.24
N ALA A 23 -17.55 0.52 4.77
CA ALA A 23 -16.41 1.45 4.82
C ALA A 23 -15.47 1.17 6.00
N LEU A 24 -15.98 0.60 7.10
CA LEU A 24 -15.22 0.28 8.31
C LEU A 24 -14.00 -0.62 8.04
N PRO A 25 -14.10 -1.75 7.31
CA PRO A 25 -12.92 -2.57 6.99
C PRO A 25 -11.90 -1.85 6.11
N VAL A 26 -12.33 -0.93 5.24
CA VAL A 26 -11.44 -0.12 4.38
C VAL A 26 -10.67 0.91 5.21
N ILE A 27 -11.35 1.59 6.14
CA ILE A 27 -10.71 2.57 7.03
C ILE A 27 -9.74 1.88 7.99
N LEU A 28 -10.13 0.72 8.53
CA LEU A 28 -9.31 -0.05 9.45
C LEU A 28 -8.06 -0.61 8.75
N SER A 29 -8.21 -1.20 7.56
CA SER A 29 -7.06 -1.65 6.75
C SER A 29 -6.13 -0.50 6.37
N LEU A 30 -6.68 0.66 5.98
CA LEU A 30 -5.87 1.85 5.72
C LEU A 30 -5.08 2.28 6.96
N GLY A 31 -5.73 2.36 8.12
CA GLY A 31 -5.08 2.73 9.38
C GLY A 31 -3.94 1.79 9.73
N ILE A 32 -4.15 0.48 9.55
CA ILE A 32 -3.12 -0.55 9.77
C ILE A 32 -1.95 -0.36 8.80
N ILE A 33 -2.21 -0.15 7.50
CA ILE A 33 -1.15 0.06 6.49
C ILE A 33 -0.31 1.29 6.84
N VAL A 34 -0.95 2.41 7.17
CA VAL A 34 -0.26 3.64 7.56
C VAL A 34 0.57 3.43 8.81
N PHE A 35 0.03 2.74 9.82
CA PHE A 35 0.73 2.43 11.07
C PHE A 35 1.98 1.56 10.84
N PHE A 36 1.87 0.49 10.05
CA PHE A 36 3.03 -0.33 9.69
C PHE A 36 4.09 0.47 8.94
N ASN A 37 3.69 1.36 8.02
CA ASN A 37 4.62 2.21 7.29
C ASN A 37 5.40 3.17 8.21
N PHE A 38 4.75 3.72 9.25
CA PHE A 38 5.43 4.52 10.27
C PHE A 38 6.43 3.71 11.09
N ILE A 39 6.08 2.48 11.47
CA ILE A 39 7.00 1.57 12.17
C ILE A 39 8.22 1.28 11.29
N GLU A 40 8.00 1.02 10.01
CA GLU A 40 9.04 0.72 9.02
C GLU A 40 10.04 1.88 8.88
N ILE A 41 9.54 3.11 8.73
CA ILE A 41 10.38 4.32 8.70
C ILE A 41 11.17 4.45 10.01
N GLY A 42 10.52 4.23 11.16
CA GLY A 42 11.18 4.27 12.46
C GLY A 42 12.30 3.23 12.59
N TYR A 43 12.07 2.02 12.08
CA TYR A 43 13.07 0.95 12.02
C TYR A 43 14.29 1.36 11.19
N PHE A 44 14.10 1.90 9.99
CA PHE A 44 15.22 2.34 9.15
C PHE A 44 16.04 3.46 9.81
N VAL A 45 15.37 4.46 10.40
CA VAL A 45 16.06 5.54 11.12
C VAL A 45 16.84 4.98 12.32
N TYR A 46 16.27 4.01 13.04
CA TYR A 46 16.95 3.37 14.16
C TYR A 46 18.19 2.56 13.72
N CYS A 47 18.11 1.84 12.59
CA CYS A 47 19.25 1.14 12.00
C CYS A 47 20.40 2.11 11.66
N VAL A 48 20.08 3.26 11.06
CA VAL A 48 21.09 4.29 10.76
C VAL A 48 21.77 4.79 12.03
N TYR A 49 20.99 5.06 13.08
CA TYR A 49 21.52 5.51 14.36
C TYR A 49 22.47 4.49 15.01
N LEU A 50 22.13 3.20 14.92
CA LEU A 50 22.87 2.14 15.62
C LEU A 50 24.14 1.69 14.87
N PHE A 51 24.08 1.51 13.56
CA PHE A 51 25.21 0.98 12.77
C PHE A 51 26.11 2.06 12.19
N ASN A 52 25.59 3.27 11.94
CA ASN A 52 26.32 4.41 11.36
C ASN A 52 27.25 4.03 10.19
N ASP A 53 26.80 3.09 9.36
CA ASP A 53 27.54 2.57 8.21
C ASP A 53 26.99 3.22 6.93
N TYR A 54 27.88 3.57 6.00
CA TYR A 54 27.50 4.18 4.72
C TYR A 54 26.46 3.35 3.95
N PHE A 55 26.57 2.02 3.97
CA PHE A 55 25.60 1.14 3.32
C PHE A 55 24.23 1.19 3.99
N VAL A 56 24.20 1.27 5.32
CA VAL A 56 22.96 1.38 6.11
C VAL A 56 22.30 2.73 5.87
N ILE A 57 23.07 3.81 5.88
CA ILE A 57 22.59 5.17 5.60
C ILE A 57 21.98 5.26 4.20
N ALA A 58 22.70 4.80 3.18
CA ALA A 58 22.23 4.85 1.80
C ALA A 58 20.98 3.98 1.59
N GLY A 59 20.98 2.74 2.09
CA GLY A 59 19.85 1.83 1.98
C GLY A 59 18.61 2.35 2.69
N SER A 60 18.75 2.83 3.93
CA SER A 60 17.65 3.43 4.68
C SER A 60 17.10 4.69 4.04
N ALA A 61 17.93 5.56 3.46
CA ALA A 61 17.46 6.76 2.76
C ALA A 61 16.58 6.41 1.55
N VAL A 62 17.00 5.41 0.75
CA VAL A 62 16.24 4.92 -0.41
C VAL A 62 14.92 4.28 0.03
N LEU A 63 14.95 3.43 1.06
CA LEU A 63 13.76 2.75 1.58
C LEU A 63 12.76 3.74 2.19
N VAL A 64 13.20 4.65 3.06
CA VAL A 64 12.34 5.71 3.63
C VAL A 64 11.74 6.58 2.52
N GLY A 65 12.54 6.96 1.52
CA GLY A 65 12.06 7.73 0.37
C GLY A 65 10.96 7.00 -0.39
N TYR A 66 11.11 5.69 -0.59
CA TYR A 66 10.08 4.85 -1.21
C TYR A 66 8.83 4.68 -0.34
N SER A 67 8.97 4.45 0.97
CA SER A 67 7.83 4.31 1.87
C SER A 67 6.99 5.59 1.90
N ILE A 68 7.63 6.77 1.91
CA ILE A 68 6.95 8.07 1.78
C ILE A 68 6.29 8.23 0.41
N TYR A 69 6.99 7.90 -0.68
CA TYR A 69 6.44 7.97 -2.05
C TYR A 69 5.19 7.09 -2.20
N SER A 70 5.25 5.85 -1.71
CA SER A 70 4.14 4.91 -1.69
C SER A 70 2.95 5.47 -0.91
N LEU A 71 3.20 6.06 0.27
CA LEU A 71 2.17 6.71 1.07
C LEU A 71 1.51 7.88 0.34
N LEU A 72 2.30 8.73 -0.32
CA LEU A 72 1.83 9.91 -1.06
C LEU A 72 0.99 9.53 -2.29
N ILE A 73 1.33 8.45 -2.99
CA ILE A 73 0.52 7.94 -4.10
C ILE A 73 -0.76 7.27 -3.58
N PHE A 74 -0.68 6.60 -2.44
CA PHE A 74 -1.82 5.92 -1.84
C PHE A 74 -2.86 6.91 -1.30
N MET A 75 -2.45 8.05 -0.74
CA MET A 75 -3.34 9.03 -0.10
C MET A 75 -4.43 9.65 -1.01
N PRO A 76 -4.16 10.17 -2.22
CA PRO A 76 -5.19 10.69 -3.13
C PRO A 76 -6.06 9.57 -3.70
N LYS A 77 -5.46 8.39 -3.89
CA LYS A 77 -6.10 7.17 -4.35
C LYS A 77 -7.14 6.68 -3.30
N VAL A 78 -6.87 6.78 -1.99
CA VAL A 78 -7.82 6.45 -0.91
C VAL A 78 -9.13 7.26 -0.95
N LYS A 79 -9.08 8.55 -1.35
CA LYS A 79 -10.31 9.35 -1.53
C LYS A 79 -11.22 8.75 -2.62
N LYS A 80 -10.65 8.17 -3.69
CA LYS A 80 -11.39 7.45 -4.72
C LYS A 80 -11.83 6.05 -4.27
N LEU A 81 -11.01 5.36 -3.47
CA LEU A 81 -11.32 4.05 -2.89
C LEU A 81 -12.60 4.08 -2.05
N ILE A 82 -12.80 5.11 -1.23
CA ILE A 82 -14.01 5.30 -0.43
C ILE A 82 -15.26 5.44 -1.33
N LYS A 83 -15.10 6.05 -2.51
CA LYS A 83 -16.20 6.29 -3.45
C LYS A 83 -16.52 5.08 -4.33
N ASN A 84 -15.53 4.26 -4.70
CA ASN A 84 -15.70 3.05 -5.51
C ASN A 84 -14.57 2.02 -5.23
N PRO A 85 -14.77 1.04 -4.31
CA PRO A 85 -13.71 0.10 -3.93
C PRO A 85 -13.35 -0.91 -5.02
N LEU A 86 -14.31 -1.32 -5.86
CA LEU A 86 -14.10 -2.29 -6.94
C LEU A 86 -13.20 -1.75 -8.06
N PHE A 87 -13.39 -0.47 -8.44
CA PHE A 87 -12.60 0.16 -9.50
C PHE A 87 -11.14 0.38 -9.09
N PHE A 88 -10.90 0.53 -7.79
CA PHE A 88 -9.59 0.78 -7.22
C PHE A 88 -8.66 -0.44 -7.23
N LEU A 89 -9.23 -1.63 -7.01
CA LEU A 89 -8.47 -2.89 -7.10
C LEU A 89 -8.02 -3.17 -8.54
N THR A 90 -8.79 -2.70 -9.53
CA THR A 90 -8.45 -2.79 -10.94
C THR A 90 -7.36 -1.79 -11.34
N ASP A 91 -7.44 -0.53 -10.91
CA ASP A 91 -6.41 0.50 -11.23
C ASP A 91 -5.03 0.20 -10.61
N ARG A 92 -4.97 -0.55 -9.49
CA ARG A 92 -3.68 -0.94 -8.88
C ARG A 92 -2.88 -1.95 -9.72
N THR A 93 -3.41 -2.42 -10.84
CA THR A 93 -2.77 -3.39 -11.76
C THR A 93 -2.11 -2.75 -12.98
N GLU A 94 -1.79 -1.46 -12.96
CA GLU A 94 -0.88 -0.88 -13.95
C GLU A 94 0.54 -1.45 -13.74
N GLY A 95 0.99 -2.29 -14.68
CA GLY A 95 2.13 -3.20 -14.50
C GLY A 95 3.46 -2.55 -14.08
N TYR A 96 3.65 -1.25 -14.32
CA TYR A 96 4.87 -0.53 -13.95
C TYR A 96 5.00 -0.30 -12.43
N GLU A 97 3.91 0.08 -11.74
CA GLU A 97 3.90 0.23 -10.27
C GLU A 97 4.18 -1.13 -9.61
N ASN A 98 3.69 -2.23 -10.20
CA ASN A 98 3.90 -3.57 -9.68
C ASN A 98 5.36 -4.02 -9.77
N ILE A 99 6.04 -3.73 -10.88
CA ILE A 99 7.47 -4.05 -11.04
C ILE A 99 8.33 -3.26 -10.05
N LEU A 100 8.08 -1.95 -9.93
CA LEU A 100 8.78 -1.12 -8.94
C LEU A 100 8.57 -1.64 -7.53
N ASN A 101 7.33 -2.03 -7.19
CA ASN A 101 7.03 -2.58 -5.88
C ASN A 101 7.78 -3.89 -5.62
N ILE A 102 7.85 -4.81 -6.59
CA ILE A 102 8.61 -6.06 -6.46
C ILE A 102 10.10 -5.78 -6.23
N ILE A 103 10.69 -4.86 -6.98
CA ILE A 103 12.10 -4.48 -6.84
C ILE A 103 12.37 -3.89 -5.45
N MET A 104 11.50 -3.00 -4.99
CA MET A 104 11.66 -2.34 -3.70
C MET A 104 11.47 -3.28 -2.53
N VAL A 105 10.47 -4.17 -2.58
CA VAL A 105 10.29 -5.23 -1.57
C VAL A 105 11.51 -6.16 -1.54
N SER A 106 12.08 -6.48 -2.71
CA SER A 106 13.31 -7.29 -2.78
C SER A 106 14.50 -6.55 -2.13
N ALA A 107 14.64 -5.24 -2.38
CA ALA A 107 15.67 -4.41 -1.78
C ALA A 107 15.50 -4.31 -0.25
N GLU A 108 14.27 -4.20 0.23
CA GLU A 108 13.93 -4.18 1.66
C GLU A 108 14.33 -5.49 2.34
N ILE A 109 14.01 -6.64 1.74
CA ILE A 109 14.40 -7.96 2.27
C ILE A 109 15.93 -8.08 2.35
N LEU A 110 16.64 -7.69 1.30
CA LEU A 110 18.11 -7.71 1.29
C LEU A 110 18.70 -6.79 2.35
N PHE A 111 18.12 -5.60 2.53
CA PHE A 111 18.53 -4.66 3.57
C PHE A 111 18.33 -5.23 4.97
N CYS A 112 17.16 -5.81 5.25
CA CYS A 112 16.86 -6.47 6.52
C CYS A 112 17.82 -7.64 6.80
N ILE A 113 18.14 -8.47 5.80
CA ILE A 113 19.13 -9.55 5.92
C ILE A 113 20.52 -8.98 6.26
N TYR A 114 20.93 -7.90 5.59
CA TYR A 114 22.21 -7.24 5.86
C TYR A 114 22.30 -6.72 7.30
N ILE A 115 21.23 -6.10 7.81
CA ILE A 115 21.16 -5.67 9.20
C ILE A 115 21.24 -6.85 10.16
N LEU A 116 20.49 -7.94 9.93
CA LEU A 116 20.56 -9.15 10.76
C LEU A 116 21.97 -9.74 10.78
N PHE A 117 22.64 -9.78 9.64
CA PHE A 117 24.03 -10.23 9.54
C PHE A 117 24.97 -9.34 10.36
N LYS A 118 24.82 -8.01 10.26
CA LYS A 118 25.57 -7.04 11.06
C LYS A 118 25.32 -7.19 12.57
N ILE A 119 24.09 -7.52 12.99
CA ILE A 119 23.77 -7.79 14.40
C ILE A 119 24.47 -9.06 14.88
N PHE A 120 24.45 -10.13 14.09
CA PHE A 120 25.03 -11.43 14.48
C PHE A 120 26.56 -11.43 14.50
N LEU A 121 27.18 -10.55 13.71
CA LEU A 121 28.64 -10.42 13.63
C LEU A 121 29.22 -9.45 14.68
N ILE A 122 28.37 -8.68 15.36
CA ILE A 122 28.71 -7.87 16.55
C ILE A 122 28.75 -8.75 17.80
#